data_AF-A0A1H9MZQ3-F1
#
_entry.id   AF-A0A1H9MZQ3-F1
#
_cell.length_a   1.000
_cell.length_b   1.000
_cell.length_c   1.000
_cell.angle_alpha   90.00
_cell.angle_beta   90.00
_cell.angle_gamma   90.00
#
_symmetry.space_group_name_H-M   'P 1'
#
loop_
_entity.id
_entity.type
_entity.pdbx_description
1 polymer ?
#
loop_
_entity_poly.entity_id
_entity_poly.type
_entity_poly.pdbx_seq_one_letter_code
_entity_poly.pdbx_strand_id
1 'polypeptide(L)'
;MKIVKNITEFYHSLINNEKLLRLLYYIPKDPFDDPLDESKLDVSQLPEKEQILNNLIVIGDKSNDLSLETNFCRICLYTGPRLPQKNYLKNINQFTDNPYSSTQQYIFDIYTPDSVNNIDFRIDWLGEVLNEVLFQEDIEEFGDLRFHSGLPITNLPKGFVGYRWSYIMPSGQQPTGYRS
;
A
#
# COMPACT_ATOMS: atom_id res chain seq x y z
N MET A 1 18.92 4.28 6.92
CA MET A 1 17.54 4.02 6.47
C MET A 1 16.93 3.01 7.41
N LYS A 2 15.76 3.31 8.01
CA LYS A 2 15.11 2.42 8.99
C LYS A 2 13.93 1.71 8.33
N ILE A 3 14.20 0.72 7.47
CA ILE A 3 13.16 -0.01 6.70
C ILE A 3 12.04 -0.51 7.61
N VAL A 4 12.40 -1.15 8.72
CA VAL A 4 11.45 -1.67 9.72
C VAL A 4 10.57 -0.54 10.26
N LYS A 5 11.18 0.60 10.63
CA LYS A 5 10.46 1.78 11.11
C LYS A 5 9.41 2.24 10.09
N ASN A 6 9.82 2.40 8.83
CA ASN A 6 8.91 2.87 7.76
C ASN A 6 7.74 1.90 7.52
N ILE A 7 7.99 0.58 7.48
CA ILE A 7 6.90 -0.41 7.34
C ILE A 7 5.95 -0.34 8.52
N THR A 8 6.47 -0.20 9.74
CA THR A 8 5.66 -0.05 10.96
C THR A 8 4.82 1.22 10.91
N GLU A 9 5.38 2.34 10.49
CA GLU A 9 4.64 3.60 10.31
C GLU A 9 3.55 3.48 9.24
N PHE A 10 3.86 2.91 8.07
CA PHE A 10 2.84 2.64 7.05
C PHE A 10 1.71 1.78 7.60
N TYR A 11 2.03 0.66 8.26
CA TYR A 11 1.04 -0.21 8.86
C TYR A 11 0.15 0.55 9.85
N HIS A 12 0.74 1.36 10.73
CA HIS A 12 0.00 2.18 11.68
C HIS A 12 -0.90 3.21 11.00
N SER A 13 -0.44 3.89 9.95
CA SER A 13 -1.27 4.82 9.19
C SER A 13 -2.47 4.13 8.53
N LEU A 14 -2.27 2.92 7.98
CA LEU A 14 -3.36 2.16 7.37
C LEU A 14 -4.42 1.71 8.39
N ILE A 15 -4.00 1.11 9.51
CA ILE A 15 -4.95 0.58 10.52
C ILE A 15 -5.69 1.68 11.30
N ASN A 16 -5.23 2.93 11.23
CA ASN A 16 -5.86 4.06 11.91
C ASN A 16 -6.73 4.91 10.96
N ASN A 17 -6.75 4.61 9.66
CA ASN A 17 -7.54 5.36 8.70
C ASN A 17 -8.95 4.77 8.55
N GLU A 18 -9.94 5.45 9.11
CA GLU A 18 -11.34 5.00 9.10
C GLU A 18 -11.89 4.76 7.69
N LYS A 19 -11.67 5.70 6.75
CA LYS A 19 -12.17 5.58 5.38
C LYS A 19 -11.62 4.33 4.69
N LEU A 20 -10.31 4.10 4.83
CA LEU A 20 -9.65 2.92 4.29
C LEU A 20 -10.23 1.65 4.89
N LEU A 21 -10.37 1.58 6.21
CA LEU A 21 -10.91 0.40 6.88
C LEU A 21 -12.36 0.11 6.45
N ARG A 22 -13.20 1.14 6.34
CA ARG A 22 -14.57 1.01 5.84
C ARG A 22 -14.60 0.46 4.41
N LEU A 23 -13.73 0.96 3.52
CA LEU A 23 -13.57 0.42 2.16
C LEU A 23 -12.94 -0.97 2.12
N LEU A 24 -12.24 -1.42 3.15
CA LEU A 24 -11.74 -2.79 3.17
C LEU A 24 -12.80 -3.77 3.68
N TYR A 25 -13.60 -3.33 4.66
CA TYR A 25 -14.55 -4.17 5.38
C TYR A 25 -15.95 -4.21 4.77
N TYR A 26 -16.52 -3.05 4.41
CA TYR A 26 -17.91 -2.97 3.98
C TYR A 26 -18.07 -3.28 2.49
N ILE A 27 -18.92 -4.26 2.23
CA ILE A 27 -19.19 -4.79 0.90
C ILE A 27 -20.54 -4.30 0.40
N PRO A 28 -20.57 -3.51 -0.68
CA PRO A 28 -21.78 -2.92 -1.21
C PRO A 28 -22.62 -4.04 -1.81
N LYS A 29 -23.92 -4.00 -1.53
CA LYS A 29 -24.89 -4.90 -2.16
C LYS A 29 -25.30 -4.42 -3.55
N ASP A 30 -25.27 -3.10 -3.75
CA ASP A 30 -25.63 -2.42 -4.99
C ASP A 30 -24.92 -1.06 -5.07
N PRO A 31 -24.99 -0.34 -6.20
CA PRO A 31 -24.30 0.94 -6.38
C PRO A 31 -24.71 2.08 -5.44
N PHE A 32 -25.80 1.94 -4.70
CA PHE A 32 -26.27 2.95 -3.73
C PHE A 32 -25.89 2.60 -2.28
N ASP A 33 -25.34 1.40 -2.03
CA ASP A 33 -24.87 0.96 -0.71
C ASP A 33 -23.46 1.50 -0.43
N ASP A 34 -23.36 2.77 -0.06
CA ASP A 34 -22.09 3.47 0.16
C ASP A 34 -21.30 2.88 1.36
N PRO A 35 -20.11 2.29 1.16
CA PRO A 35 -19.24 1.81 2.25
C PRO A 35 -18.85 2.90 3.26
N LEU A 36 -18.83 4.16 2.84
CA LEU A 36 -18.46 5.31 3.66
C LEU A 36 -19.65 5.98 4.36
N ASP A 37 -20.87 5.45 4.21
CA ASP A 37 -22.07 5.98 4.86
C ASP A 37 -21.86 6.13 6.39
N GLU A 38 -22.10 7.33 6.92
CA GLU A 38 -21.91 7.68 8.34
C GLU A 38 -22.76 6.83 9.30
N SER A 39 -23.86 6.24 8.81
CA SER A 39 -24.70 5.33 9.60
C SER A 39 -24.05 3.97 9.86
N LYS A 40 -23.02 3.59 9.09
CA LYS A 40 -22.22 2.39 9.32
C LYS A 40 -21.28 2.62 10.50
N LEU A 41 -21.13 1.60 11.35
CA LEU A 41 -20.22 1.65 12.48
C LEU A 41 -18.77 1.81 11.99
N ASP A 42 -17.93 2.50 12.75
CA ASP A 42 -16.50 2.46 12.48
C ASP A 42 -15.98 1.03 12.72
N VAL A 43 -15.18 0.52 11.77
CA VAL A 43 -14.53 -0.78 11.84
C VAL A 43 -13.66 -0.90 13.10
N SER A 44 -13.07 0.20 13.56
CA SER A 44 -12.28 0.25 14.79
C SER A 44 -13.09 -0.04 16.07
N GLN A 45 -14.41 0.09 16.00
CA GLN A 45 -15.36 -0.10 17.11
C GLN A 45 -16.08 -1.45 17.07
N LEU A 46 -15.85 -2.26 16.03
CA LEU A 46 -16.48 -3.58 15.91
C LEU A 46 -15.96 -4.56 16.98
N PRO A 47 -16.78 -5.56 17.39
CA PRO A 47 -16.28 -6.69 18.15
C PRO A 47 -15.21 -7.41 17.32
N GLU A 48 -14.21 -8.01 17.98
CA GLU A 48 -13.12 -8.75 17.32
C GLU A 48 -12.28 -7.90 16.35
N LYS A 49 -12.23 -6.57 16.54
CA LYS A 49 -11.49 -5.64 15.69
C LYS A 49 -10.07 -6.11 15.33
N GLU A 50 -9.33 -6.69 16.27
CA GLU A 50 -7.96 -7.15 16.03
C GLU A 50 -7.92 -8.27 14.97
N GLN A 51 -8.89 -9.19 15.01
CA GLN A 51 -9.00 -10.25 14.00
C GLN A 51 -9.42 -9.69 12.64
N ILE A 52 -10.33 -8.72 12.64
CA ILE A 52 -10.74 -8.00 11.43
C ILE A 52 -9.53 -7.30 10.80
N LEU A 53 -8.83 -6.46 11.56
CA LEU A 53 -7.67 -5.70 11.08
C LEU A 53 -6.57 -6.61 10.54
N ASN A 54 -6.26 -7.72 11.22
CA ASN A 54 -5.27 -8.70 10.76
C ASN A 54 -5.66 -9.39 9.45
N ASN A 55 -6.95 -9.38 9.08
CA ASN A 55 -7.44 -9.92 7.82
C ASN A 55 -7.49 -8.88 6.71
N LEU A 56 -7.78 -7.62 7.05
CA LEU A 56 -7.87 -6.49 6.10
C LEU A 56 -6.49 -5.97 5.71
N ILE A 57 -5.55 -5.86 6.65
CA ILE A 57 -4.20 -5.34 6.42
C ILE A 57 -3.18 -6.39 6.87
N VAL A 58 -2.54 -7.03 5.90
CA VAL A 58 -1.63 -8.15 6.13
C VAL A 58 -0.19 -7.72 5.84
N ILE A 59 0.73 -8.00 6.77
CA ILE A 59 2.16 -7.86 6.50
C ILE A 59 2.67 -9.09 5.74
N GLY A 60 3.29 -8.86 4.57
CA GLY A 60 3.81 -9.90 3.69
C GLY A 60 2.99 -10.10 2.40
N ASP A 61 3.59 -10.78 1.43
CA ASP A 61 2.92 -11.22 0.21
C ASP A 61 2.03 -12.43 0.53
N LYS A 62 0.73 -12.20 0.69
CA LYS A 62 -0.25 -13.22 1.09
C LYS A 62 -1.53 -13.15 0.26
N SER A 63 -1.55 -13.93 -0.82
CA SER A 63 -2.71 -14.10 -1.71
C SER A 63 -3.35 -15.49 -1.64
N ASN A 64 -2.62 -16.49 -1.14
CA ASN A 64 -3.05 -17.90 -1.19
C ASN A 64 -4.22 -18.27 -0.27
N ASP A 65 -4.50 -17.45 0.75
CA ASP A 65 -5.60 -17.65 1.70
C ASP A 65 -6.84 -16.82 1.37
N LEU A 66 -6.84 -16.10 0.23
CA LEU A 66 -8.02 -15.39 -0.24
C LEU A 66 -9.11 -16.42 -0.61
N SER A 67 -10.26 -16.27 0.02
CA SER A 67 -11.43 -17.13 -0.16
C SER A 67 -12.66 -16.27 -0.44
N LEU A 68 -13.53 -16.74 -1.32
CA LEU A 68 -14.84 -16.10 -1.54
C LEU A 68 -15.73 -16.15 -0.30
N GLU A 69 -15.44 -17.04 0.67
CA GLU A 69 -16.18 -17.13 1.92
C GLU A 69 -15.93 -15.93 2.84
N THR A 70 -14.74 -15.34 2.78
CA THR A 70 -14.38 -14.22 3.66
C THR A 70 -14.86 -12.87 3.12
N ASN A 71 -15.05 -12.78 1.80
CA ASN A 71 -15.75 -11.72 1.06
C ASN A 71 -15.33 -10.26 1.34
N PHE A 72 -14.20 -10.01 2.01
CA PHE A 72 -13.66 -8.66 2.25
C PHE A 72 -12.57 -8.28 1.24
N CYS A 73 -12.24 -6.99 1.19
CA CYS A 73 -11.07 -6.50 0.48
C CYS A 73 -9.84 -6.49 1.41
N ARG A 74 -8.64 -6.61 0.86
CA ARG A 74 -7.40 -6.72 1.63
C ARG A 74 -6.28 -5.90 1.02
N ILE A 75 -5.43 -5.33 1.88
CA ILE A 75 -4.13 -4.78 1.51
C ILE A 75 -3.03 -5.65 2.12
N CYS A 76 -2.10 -6.11 1.28
CA CYS A 76 -0.86 -6.75 1.68
C CYS A 76 0.29 -5.75 1.58
N LEU A 77 0.95 -5.47 2.70
CA LEU A 77 2.07 -4.54 2.82
C LEU A 77 3.39 -5.29 3.02
N TYR A 78 4.36 -5.05 2.13
CA TYR A 78 5.70 -5.63 2.25
C TYR A 78 6.75 -4.82 1.47
N THR A 79 8.01 -5.24 1.55
CA THR A 79 9.10 -4.60 0.80
C THR A 79 9.36 -5.28 -0.51
N GLY A 80 9.53 -4.48 -1.55
CA GLY A 80 10.02 -4.94 -2.84
C GLY A 80 11.54 -4.86 -2.96
N PRO A 81 12.07 -5.04 -4.17
CA PRO A 81 13.46 -4.81 -4.51
C PRO A 81 14.06 -3.53 -3.90
N ARG A 82 15.30 -3.67 -3.44
CA ARG A 82 16.15 -2.54 -3.06
C ARG A 82 17.24 -2.40 -4.10
N LEU A 83 17.25 -1.27 -4.80
CA LEU A 83 18.16 -1.02 -5.92
C LEU A 83 19.15 0.10 -5.55
N PRO A 84 20.41 0.05 -6.00
CA PRO A 84 21.30 1.21 -5.90
C PRO A 84 20.68 2.41 -6.62
N GLN A 85 20.89 3.62 -6.10
CA GLN A 85 20.50 4.83 -6.81
C GLN A 85 21.39 5.01 -8.03
N LYS A 86 20.79 5.41 -9.15
CA LYS A 86 21.52 5.72 -10.37
C LYS A 86 22.00 7.17 -10.31
N ASN A 87 23.29 7.39 -10.54
CA ASN A 87 23.88 8.71 -10.74
C ASN A 87 24.22 8.91 -12.21
N TYR A 88 23.91 10.07 -12.77
CA TYR A 88 24.22 10.39 -14.16
C TYR A 88 25.64 10.96 -14.27
N LEU A 89 26.53 10.25 -14.94
CA LEU A 89 27.90 10.68 -15.21
C LEU A 89 27.96 11.38 -16.57
N LYS A 90 27.96 12.72 -16.55
CA LYS A 90 27.97 13.58 -17.75
C LYS A 90 29.20 13.36 -18.65
N ASN A 91 30.35 12.99 -18.07
CA ASN A 91 31.60 12.75 -18.80
C ASN A 91 31.54 11.50 -19.70
N ILE A 92 30.71 10.52 -19.37
CA ILE A 92 30.54 9.29 -20.16
C ILE A 92 29.11 9.11 -20.69
N ASN A 93 28.22 10.09 -20.45
CA ASN A 93 26.79 10.07 -20.79
C ASN A 93 26.09 8.76 -20.38
N GLN A 94 26.37 8.27 -19.17
CA GLN A 94 25.83 7.01 -18.67
C GLN A 94 25.39 7.13 -17.21
N PHE A 95 24.41 6.30 -16.85
CA PHE A 95 24.02 6.10 -15.46
C PHE A 95 24.86 5.01 -14.82
N THR A 96 25.43 5.29 -13.66
CA THR A 96 26.17 4.32 -12.84
C THR A 96 25.53 4.16 -11.47
N ASP A 97 25.66 2.99 -10.87
CA ASP A 97 25.18 2.75 -9.51
C ASP A 97 25.99 3.54 -8.48
N ASN A 98 25.30 4.19 -7.55
CA ASN A 98 25.91 4.75 -6.35
C ASN A 98 25.95 3.67 -5.25
N PRO A 99 27.14 3.17 -4.87
CA PRO A 99 27.26 2.09 -3.87
C PRO A 99 26.88 2.53 -2.46
N TYR A 100 26.75 3.83 -2.19
CA TYR A 100 26.47 4.39 -0.87
C TYR A 100 25.00 4.79 -0.67
N SER A 101 24.17 4.67 -1.70
CA SER A 101 22.75 5.05 -1.64
C SER A 101 21.88 4.06 -2.41
N SER A 102 20.71 3.78 -1.87
CA SER A 102 19.75 2.84 -2.44
C SER A 102 18.35 3.43 -2.46
N THR A 103 17.49 2.91 -3.32
CA THR A 103 16.05 3.14 -3.30
C THR A 103 15.37 1.88 -2.82
N GLN A 104 14.57 2.00 -1.76
CA GLN A 104 13.73 0.92 -1.26
C GLN A 104 12.36 0.99 -1.92
N GLN A 105 11.86 -0.13 -2.41
CA GLN A 105 10.47 -0.27 -2.85
C GLN A 105 9.59 -0.79 -1.71
N TYR A 106 8.40 -0.22 -1.59
CA TYR A 106 7.32 -0.66 -0.72
C TYR A 106 6.13 -1.05 -1.60
N ILE A 107 5.55 -2.21 -1.31
CA ILE A 107 4.49 -2.81 -2.11
C ILE A 107 3.22 -2.88 -1.26
N PHE A 108 2.13 -2.43 -1.86
CA PHE A 108 0.77 -2.51 -1.36
C PHE A 108 -0.03 -3.28 -2.41
N ASP A 109 -0.16 -4.58 -2.22
CA ASP A 109 -1.02 -5.40 -3.07
C ASP A 109 -2.45 -5.31 -2.55
N ILE A 110 -3.35 -4.78 -3.38
CA ILE A 110 -4.77 -4.61 -3.06
C ILE A 110 -5.55 -5.75 -3.71
N TYR A 111 -6.39 -6.43 -2.94
CA TYR A 111 -7.25 -7.51 -3.40
C TYR A 111 -8.71 -7.21 -3.09
N THR A 112 -9.58 -7.48 -4.06
CA THR A 112 -11.03 -7.24 -3.97
C THR A 112 -11.77 -8.36 -4.69
N PRO A 113 -12.92 -8.85 -4.17
CA PRO A 113 -13.79 -9.73 -4.93
C PRO A 113 -14.29 -9.04 -6.22
N ASP A 114 -14.27 -9.74 -7.35
CA ASP A 114 -14.65 -9.19 -8.67
C ASP A 114 -16.08 -8.60 -8.65
N SER A 115 -17.01 -9.25 -7.94
CA SER A 115 -18.37 -8.75 -7.75
C SER A 115 -18.44 -7.37 -7.11
N VAL A 116 -17.51 -7.06 -6.20
CA VAL A 116 -17.44 -5.78 -5.50
C VAL A 116 -16.82 -4.72 -6.40
N ASN A 117 -15.71 -5.06 -7.05
CA ASN A 117 -15.05 -4.16 -7.98
C ASN A 117 -15.97 -3.72 -9.13
N ASN A 118 -16.88 -4.59 -9.57
CA ASN A 118 -17.85 -4.28 -10.63
C ASN A 118 -19.03 -3.38 -10.17
N ILE A 119 -19.16 -3.11 -8.86
CA ILE A 119 -20.20 -2.23 -8.33
C ILE A 119 -19.68 -0.79 -8.22
N ASP A 120 -18.54 -0.60 -7.56
CA ASP A 120 -18.05 0.73 -7.15
C ASP A 120 -16.59 1.00 -7.53
N PHE A 121 -16.00 0.20 -8.42
CA PHE A 121 -14.60 0.33 -8.84
C PHE A 121 -13.62 0.27 -7.66
N ARG A 122 -13.92 -0.60 -6.69
CA ARG A 122 -13.22 -0.70 -5.40
C ARG A 122 -11.69 -0.64 -5.47
N ILE A 123 -11.05 -1.26 -6.46
CA ILE A 123 -9.58 -1.20 -6.58
C ILE A 123 -9.08 0.23 -6.77
N ASP A 124 -9.72 0.98 -7.66
CA ASP A 124 -9.34 2.36 -7.96
C ASP A 124 -9.63 3.25 -6.75
N TRP A 125 -10.78 3.07 -6.11
CA TRP A 125 -11.16 3.82 -4.91
C TRP A 125 -10.23 3.55 -3.72
N LEU A 126 -9.88 2.28 -3.47
CA LEU A 126 -8.88 1.92 -2.46
C LEU A 126 -7.50 2.51 -2.80
N GLY A 127 -7.14 2.59 -4.07
CA GLY A 127 -5.92 3.23 -4.53
C GLY A 127 -5.87 4.73 -4.24
N GLU A 128 -6.96 5.45 -4.50
CA GLU A 128 -7.10 6.88 -4.16
C GLU A 128 -6.97 7.10 -2.65
N VAL A 129 -7.73 6.36 -1.85
CA VAL A 129 -7.68 6.49 -0.39
C VAL A 129 -6.31 6.07 0.16
N LEU A 130 -5.67 5.05 -0.40
CA LEU A 130 -4.31 4.66 -0.04
C LEU A 130 -3.31 5.81 -0.31
N ASN A 131 -3.40 6.46 -1.46
CA ASN A 131 -2.59 7.65 -1.74
C ASN A 131 -2.86 8.76 -0.72
N GLU A 132 -4.12 9.03 -0.39
CA GLU A 132 -4.45 10.01 0.66
C GLU A 132 -3.79 9.63 1.99
N VAL A 133 -3.87 8.36 2.42
CA VAL A 133 -3.25 7.90 3.68
C VAL A 133 -1.73 8.10 3.66
N LEU A 134 -1.08 7.86 2.52
CA LEU A 134 0.38 7.90 2.39
C LEU A 134 0.95 9.30 2.13
N PHE A 135 0.15 10.22 1.59
CA PHE A 135 0.59 11.56 1.19
C PHE A 135 -0.20 12.70 1.85
N GLN A 136 -0.97 12.42 2.91
CA GLN A 136 -1.64 13.44 3.70
C GLN A 136 -0.63 14.50 4.16
N GLU A 137 -0.94 15.78 3.90
CA GLU A 137 -0.04 16.94 4.08
C GLU A 137 0.49 17.10 5.51
N ASP A 138 -0.20 16.51 6.50
CA ASP A 138 0.18 16.53 7.92
C ASP A 138 1.22 15.45 8.31
N ILE A 139 1.54 14.51 7.42
CA ILE A 139 2.52 13.45 7.67
C ILE A 139 3.86 13.83 7.04
N GLU A 140 4.61 14.73 7.68
CA GLU A 140 6.02 14.99 7.36
C GLU A 140 6.90 13.70 7.47
N GLU A 141 6.39 12.63 8.09
CA GLU A 141 7.15 11.40 8.38
C GLU A 141 7.53 10.59 7.14
N PHE A 142 6.79 10.68 6.04
CA PHE A 142 7.08 9.88 4.83
C PHE A 142 8.02 10.56 3.82
N GLY A 143 8.39 11.83 4.05
CA GLY A 143 9.49 12.57 3.43
C GLY A 143 9.62 12.42 1.91
N ASP A 144 10.39 11.42 1.47
CA ASP A 144 10.73 11.16 0.07
C ASP A 144 9.94 9.99 -0.57
N LEU A 145 8.86 9.52 0.05
CA LEU A 145 7.99 8.52 -0.56
C LEU A 145 7.45 9.05 -1.89
N ARG A 146 7.47 8.20 -2.92
CA ARG A 146 6.91 8.55 -4.24
C ARG A 146 6.19 7.34 -4.81
N PHE A 147 5.05 7.59 -5.44
CA PHE A 147 4.43 6.56 -6.28
C PHE A 147 5.38 6.18 -7.41
N HIS A 148 5.53 4.87 -7.64
CA HIS A 148 6.41 4.32 -8.67
C HIS A 148 5.61 3.69 -9.81
N SER A 149 4.67 2.81 -9.48
CA SER A 149 3.89 2.07 -10.48
C SER A 149 2.64 1.44 -9.87
N GLY A 150 1.62 1.26 -10.72
CA GLY A 150 0.45 0.44 -10.46
C GLY A 150 0.35 -0.65 -11.53
N LEU A 151 0.26 -1.92 -11.13
CA LEU A 151 0.23 -3.05 -12.07
C LEU A 151 -0.82 -4.10 -11.66
N PRO A 152 -1.56 -4.70 -12.61
CA PRO A 152 -2.49 -5.78 -12.29
C PRO A 152 -1.75 -7.04 -11.83
N ILE A 153 -2.34 -7.77 -10.88
CA ILE A 153 -1.84 -9.06 -10.39
C ILE A 153 -2.56 -10.19 -11.13
N THR A 154 -1.82 -11.03 -11.84
CA THR A 154 -2.40 -12.01 -12.78
C THR A 154 -2.68 -13.38 -12.17
N ASN A 155 -2.01 -13.74 -11.06
CA ASN A 155 -2.08 -15.07 -10.46
C ASN A 155 -2.90 -15.04 -9.18
N LEU A 156 -4.22 -14.84 -9.29
CA LEU A 156 -5.13 -14.72 -8.16
C LEU A 156 -6.09 -15.91 -8.07
N PRO A 157 -6.59 -16.23 -6.86
CA PRO A 157 -7.73 -17.12 -6.71
C PRO A 157 -8.94 -16.64 -7.53
N LYS A 158 -9.72 -17.59 -8.04
CA LYS A 158 -10.87 -17.29 -8.90
C LYS A 158 -11.88 -16.41 -8.17
N GLY A 159 -12.34 -15.36 -8.85
CA GLY A 159 -13.34 -14.42 -8.32
C GLY A 159 -12.74 -13.24 -7.56
N PHE A 160 -11.41 -13.08 -7.58
CA PHE A 160 -10.73 -11.89 -7.10
C PHE A 160 -10.05 -11.14 -8.25
N VAL A 161 -10.01 -9.82 -8.10
CA VAL A 161 -9.15 -8.92 -8.85
C VAL A 161 -8.13 -8.34 -7.88
N GLY A 162 -6.96 -7.96 -8.41
CA GLY A 162 -5.90 -7.41 -7.57
C GLY A 162 -4.95 -6.53 -8.34
N TYR A 163 -4.41 -5.55 -7.62
CA TYR A 163 -3.54 -4.53 -8.19
C TYR A 163 -2.40 -4.22 -7.22
N ARG A 164 -1.19 -4.20 -7.76
CA ARG A 164 0.04 -3.90 -7.05
C ARG A 164 0.35 -2.41 -7.15
N TRP A 165 0.25 -1.73 -6.02
CA TRP A 165 0.70 -0.35 -5.88
C TRP A 165 2.11 -0.34 -5.30
N SER A 166 3.04 0.23 -6.04
CA SER A 166 4.44 0.30 -5.65
C SER A 166 4.85 1.73 -5.38
N TYR A 167 5.51 1.93 -4.26
CA TYR A 167 6.10 3.20 -3.86
C TYR A 167 7.58 3.03 -3.63
N ILE A 168 8.34 4.11 -3.80
CA ILE A 168 9.79 4.10 -3.60
C ILE A 168 10.20 5.18 -2.62
N MET A 169 11.22 4.87 -1.83
CA MET A 169 11.86 5.83 -0.94
C MET A 169 13.39 5.73 -1.08
N PRO A 170 14.07 6.83 -1.46
CA PRO A 170 15.52 6.88 -1.49
C PRO A 170 16.10 6.87 -0.07
N SER A 171 17.25 6.24 0.12
CA SER A 171 18.05 6.40 1.32
C SER A 171 18.82 7.72 1.25
N GLY A 172 18.57 8.65 2.17
CA GLY A 172 19.29 9.92 2.29
C GLY A 172 20.75 9.84 2.76
N GLN A 173 21.45 8.72 2.54
CA GLN A 173 22.89 8.67 2.84
C GLN A 173 23.64 9.43 1.75
N GLN A 174 23.89 10.72 1.99
CA GLN A 174 24.97 11.41 1.29
C GLN A 174 26.29 10.74 1.68
N PRO A 175 27.22 10.51 0.74
CA PRO A 175 28.54 10.00 1.08
C PRO A 175 29.19 10.94 2.09
N THR A 176 29.58 10.41 3.25
CA THR A 176 30.36 11.13 4.28
C THR A 176 31.83 11.33 3.88
N GLY A 177 32.13 11.27 2.57
CA GLY A 177 33.48 11.28 2.02
C GLY A 177 33.91 12.66 1.54
N TYR A 178 34.92 13.20 2.22
CA TYR A 178 35.70 14.40 1.92
C TYR A 178 34.96 15.75 2.01
N ARG A 179 34.74 16.18 3.27
CA ARG A 179 34.90 17.61 3.57
C ARG A 179 36.39 17.91 3.42
N SER A 180 36.78 18.48 2.28
CA SER A 180 38.05 19.20 2.10
C SER A 180 38.03 20.49 2.93
#